data_AF-A0A158KYR0-F1
#
_entry.id   AF-A0A158KYR0-F1
#
_cell.length_a   1.000
_cell.length_b   1.000
_cell.length_c   1.000
_cell.angle_alpha   90.00
_cell.angle_beta   90.00
_cell.angle_gamma   90.00
#
_symmetry.space_group_name_H-M   'P 1'
#
loop_
_entity.id
_entity.type
_entity.pdbx_description
1 polymer ?
#
loop_
_entity_poly.entity_id
_entity_poly.type
_entity_poly.pdbx_seq_one_letter_code
_entity_poly.pdbx_strand_id
1 'polypeptide(L)' 'MHFDYKQFRIDVTPLAFHGHYFARAIVYQCGSDGELKEEIRWSGDTGKYSNGKTAMEVARQWAGLD' A
#
# COMPACT_ATOMS: atom_id res chain seq x y z
N MET A 1 -10.30 23.82 -6.09
CA MET A 1 -9.94 22.63 -5.29
C MET A 1 -8.49 22.30 -5.62
N HIS A 2 -7.56 22.54 -4.70
CA HIS A 2 -6.15 22.15 -4.86
C HIS A 2 -5.97 20.79 -4.19
N PHE A 3 -5.68 19.76 -4.97
CA PHE A 3 -5.30 18.44 -4.46
C PHE A 3 -3.80 18.27 -4.67
N ASP A 4 -3.03 18.41 -3.60
CA ASP A 4 -1.58 18.23 -3.63
C ASP A 4 -1.26 16.78 -3.26
N TYR A 5 -1.03 15.95 -4.28
CA TYR A 5 -0.66 14.54 -4.10
C TYR A 5 0.71 14.37 -3.41
N LYS A 6 1.54 15.43 -3.28
CA LYS A 6 2.87 15.32 -2.63
C LYS A 6 2.77 15.03 -1.13
N GLN A 7 1.60 15.24 -0.53
CA GLN A 7 1.35 14.92 0.87
C GLN A 7 0.97 13.46 1.10
N PHE A 8 0.93 12.61 0.07
CA PHE A 8 0.56 11.21 0.25
C PHE A 8 1.58 10.27 -0.39
N ARG A 9 1.98 9.25 0.36
CA ARG A 9 2.81 8.15 -0.12
C ARG A 9 2.04 6.85 0.01
N ILE A 10 2.02 6.07 -1.06
CA ILE A 10 1.48 4.71 -1.04
C ILE A 10 2.65 3.73 -1.00
N ASP A 11 2.65 2.85 -0.01
CA ASP A 11 3.54 1.68 0.05
C ASP A 11 2.79 0.44 -0.39
N VAL A 12 3.34 -0.28 -1.37
CA VAL A 12 2.78 -1.53 -1.88
C VAL A 12 3.79 -2.64 -1.70
N THR A 13 3.85 -3.15 -0.46
CA THR A 13 4.73 -4.26 -0.09
C THR A 13 3.89 -5.43 0.41
N PRO A 14 3.82 -6.55 -0.33
CA PRO A 14 3.15 -7.76 0.13
C PRO A 14 3.72 -8.27 1.45
N LEU A 15 2.85 -8.78 2.34
CA LEU A 15 3.31 -9.50 3.52
C LEU A 15 3.61 -10.96 3.14
N ALA A 16 4.85 -11.41 3.39
CA ALA A 16 5.19 -12.83 3.37
C ALA A 16 5.05 -13.42 4.78
N PHE A 17 4.17 -14.40 4.96
CA PHE A 17 3.94 -15.04 6.25
C PHE A 17 3.62 -16.54 6.06
N HIS A 18 4.40 -17.40 6.72
CA HIS A 18 4.25 -18.87 6.68
C HIS A 18 4.12 -19.46 5.25
N GLY A 19 4.96 -19.00 4.32
CA GLY A 19 4.94 -19.50 2.93
C GLY A 19 3.77 -18.99 2.09
N HIS A 20 3.08 -17.96 2.57
CA HIS A 20 1.98 -17.31 1.86
C HIS A 20 2.24 -15.82 1.70
N TYR A 21 1.65 -15.25 0.67
CA TYR A 21 1.73 -13.82 0.40
C TYR A 21 0.37 -13.18 0.55
N PHE A 22 0.31 -12.03 1.21
CA PHE A 22 -0.91 -11.26 1.41
C PHE A 22 -0.75 -9.90 0.73
N ALA A 23 -1.76 -9.50 -0.03
CA ALA A 23 -1.76 -8.21 -0.71
C ALA A 23 -1.96 -7.11 0.32
N ARG A 24 -1.03 -6.16 0.33
CA ARG A 24 -0.98 -5.07 1.29
C ARG A 24 -0.59 -3.76 0.60
N ALA A 25 -1.43 -2.76 0.80
CA ALA A 25 -1.17 -1.38 0.44
C ALA A 25 -1.47 -0.47 1.64
N ILE A 26 -0.56 0.45 1.92
CA ILE A 26 -0.69 1.42 3.01
C ILE A 26 -0.55 2.82 2.43
N VAL A 27 -1.46 3.72 2.79
CA VAL A 27 -1.43 5.13 2.44
C VAL A 27 -0.99 5.92 3.65
N TYR A 28 0.13 6.61 3.51
CA TYR A 28 0.66 7.52 4.51
C TYR A 28 0.41 8.95 4.10
N GLN A 29 0.11 9.80 5.07
CA GLN A 29 0.25 11.24 4.91
C GLN A 29 1.69 11.64 5.21
N CYS A 30 2.29 12.40 4.31
CA CYS A 30 3.60 12.98 4.46
C CYS A 30 3.48 14.40 5.05
N GLY A 31 4.36 14.71 5.99
CA GLY A 31 4.60 16.08 6.43
C GLY A 31 5.25 16.93 5.33
N SER A 32 5.37 18.23 5.58
CA SER A 32 5.92 19.20 4.63
C SER A 32 7.35 18.87 4.17
N ASP A 33 8.12 18.15 5.01
CA ASP A 33 9.50 17.75 4.74
C ASP A 33 9.62 16.34 4.14
N GLY A 34 8.49 15.73 3.74
CA GLY A 34 8.46 14.37 3.17
C GLY A 34 8.56 13.24 4.20
N GLU A 35 8.57 13.57 5.50
CA GLU A 35 8.48 12.61 6.60
C GLU A 35 7.11 11.92 6.63
N LEU A 36 7.06 10.60 6.88
CA LEU A 36 5.79 9.89 7.07
C LEU A 36 5.21 10.29 8.43
N LYS A 37 4.07 10.98 8.42
CA LYS A 37 3.44 11.50 9.63
C LYS A 37 2.40 10.55 10.21
N GLU A 38 1.55 9.99 9.36
CA GLU A 38 0.41 9.21 9.81
C GLU A 38 0.02 8.15 8.76
N GLU A 39 -0.36 6.96 9.23
CA GLU A 39 -1.07 5.99 8.40
C GLU A 39 -2.54 6.41 8.29
N ILE A 40 -2.96 6.79 7.08
CA ILE A 40 -4.33 7.27 6.84
C ILE A 40 -5.25 6.12 6.47
N ARG A 41 -4.72 5.14 5.74
CA ARG A 41 -5.51 4.01 5.27
C ARG A 41 -4.65 2.79 5.03
N TRP A 42 -5.18 1.65 5.40
CA TRP A 42 -4.57 0.36 5.14
C TRP A 42 -5.59 -0.55 4.45
N SER A 43 -5.15 -1.28 3.42
CA SER A 43 -5.97 -2.27 2.71
C SER A 43 -6.40 -3.45 3.59
N GLY A 44 -5.69 -3.69 4.70
CA GLY A 44 -5.67 -4.99 5.37
C GLY A 44 -4.78 -5.99 4.62
N ASP A 45 -4.72 -7.22 5.14
CA ASP A 45 -4.10 -8.36 4.45
C ASP A 45 -5.14 -9.01 3.53
N THR A 46 -5.26 -8.47 2.31
CA THR A 46 -6.35 -8.84 1.41
C THR A 46 -6.04 -10.14 0.69
N GLY A 47 -6.64 -11.24 1.13
CA GLY A 47 -6.53 -12.53 0.45
C GLY A 47 -5.17 -13.21 0.60
N LYS A 48 -5.15 -14.51 0.31
CA LYS A 48 -3.98 -15.38 0.43
C LYS A 48 -3.54 -15.81 -0.96
N TYR A 49 -2.32 -15.46 -1.36
CA TYR A 49 -1.78 -15.73 -2.69
C TYR A 49 -0.60 -16.70 -2.66
N SER A 50 -0.45 -17.41 -3.77
CA SER A 50 0.59 -18.41 -3.99
C SER A 50 1.98 -17.81 -4.22
N ASN A 51 2.06 -16.53 -4.61
CA ASN A 51 3.33 -15.84 -4.86
C ASN A 51 3.21 -14.33 -4.57
N GLY A 52 4.36 -13.70 -4.31
CA GLY A 52 4.43 -12.27 -3.96
C GLY A 52 4.08 -11.34 -5.12
N LYS A 53 4.29 -11.75 -6.37
CA LYS A 53 3.97 -10.94 -7.55
C LYS A 53 2.46 -10.70 -7.64
N THR A 54 1.66 -11.75 -7.52
CA THR A 54 0.19 -11.66 -7.54
C THR A 54 -0.32 -10.83 -6.37
N ALA A 55 0.24 -11.02 -5.17
CA ALA A 55 -0.11 -10.21 -4.01
C ALA A 55 0.22 -8.71 -4.23
N MET A 56 1.33 -8.41 -4.91
CA MET A 56 1.72 -7.04 -5.25
C MET A 56 0.80 -6.42 -6.30
N GLU A 57 0.43 -7.17 -7.34
CA GLU A 57 -0.50 -6.71 -8.39
C GLU A 57 -1.88 -6.39 -7.80
N VAL A 58 -2.40 -7.23 -6.91
CA VAL A 58 -3.69 -6.97 -6.24
C VAL A 58 -3.60 -5.75 -5.31
N ALA A 59 -2.50 -5.61 -4.57
CA ALA A 59 -2.29 -4.44 -3.72
C ALA A 59 -2.19 -3.14 -4.54
N ARG A 60 -1.55 -3.19 -5.72
CA ARG A 60 -1.49 -2.06 -6.67
C ARG A 60 -2.88 -1.72 -7.23
N GLN A 61 -3.68 -2.71 -7.61
CA GLN A 61 -5.05 -2.50 -8.08
C GLN A 61 -5.92 -1.86 -7.00
N TRP A 62 -5.83 -2.32 -5.75
CA TRP A 62 -6.53 -1.69 -4.63
C TRP A 62 -6.13 -0.22 -4.47
N ALA A 63 -4.84 0.08 -4.63
CA ALA A 63 -4.31 1.44 -4.55
C ALA A 63 -4.62 2.31 -5.79
N GLY A 64 -5.23 1.75 -6.84
CA GLY A 64 -5.46 2.44 -8.11
C GLY A 64 -4.18 2.74 -8.89
N LEU A 65 -3.12 1.94 -8.68
CA LEU A 65 -1.82 2.07 -9.33
C LEU A 65 -1.72 1.11 -10.53
N ASP A 66 -2.36 1.45 -11.63
CA ASP A 66 -2.24 0.72 -12.91
C ASP A 66 -0.94 1.08 -13.64
#